data_AF-A0A932TS19-F1
#
_entry.id   AF-A0A932TS19-F1
#
_cell.length_a   1.000
_cell.length_b   1.000
_cell.length_c   1.000
_cell.angle_alpha   90.00
_cell.angle_beta   90.00
_cell.angle_gamma   90.00
#
_symmetry.space_group_name_H-M   'P 1'
#
loop_
_entity.id
_entity.type
_entity.pdbx_description
1 polymer ?
#
loop_
_entity_poly.entity_id
_entity_poly.type
_entity_poly.pdbx_seq_one_letter_code
_entity_poly.pdbx_strand_id
1 'polypeptide(L)' 'MIPNDEELKVTRERIRKFQEWLAQMRRTARPEEFQALASGYRLEVERVQAEVMEYLLRPVAAA' A
#
# COMPACT_ATOMS: atom_id res chain seq x y z
N MET A 1 -11.83 -0.40 5.29
CA MET A 1 -11.62 0.17 6.63
C MET A 1 -10.91 -0.85 7.51
N ILE A 2 -9.73 -0.49 8.02
CA ILE A 2 -8.96 -1.30 8.97
C ILE A 2 -9.66 -1.29 10.34
N PRO A 3 -9.95 -2.43 10.99
CA PRO A 3 -10.72 -2.45 12.24
C PRO A 3 -9.87 -2.31 13.52
N ASN A 4 -8.61 -2.74 13.50
CA ASN A 4 -7.76 -2.84 14.69
C ASN A 4 -6.26 -2.79 14.32
N ASP A 5 -5.39 -2.82 15.34
CA ASP A 5 -3.94 -2.70 15.16
C ASP A 5 -3.30 -3.93 14.49
N GLU A 6 -3.91 -5.11 14.62
CA GLU A 6 -3.44 -6.31 13.94
C GLU A 6 -3.65 -6.19 12.43
N GLU A 7 -4.84 -5.78 12.01
CA GLU A 7 -5.15 -5.51 10.62
C GLU A 7 -4.37 -4.30 10.08
N LEU A 8 -4.07 -3.30 10.91
CA LEU A 8 -3.16 -2.21 10.54
C LEU A 8 -1.78 -2.76 10.18
N LYS A 9 -1.23 -3.67 11.00
CA LYS A 9 0.08 -4.29 10.75
C LYS A 9 0.06 -5.10 9.45
N VAL A 10 -0.95 -5.93 9.23
CA VAL A 10 -1.11 -6.72 8.00
C VAL A 10 -1.21 -5.81 6.78
N THR A 11 -1.97 -4.72 6.90
CA THR A 11 -2.17 -3.75 5.82
C THR A 11 -0.87 -3.03 5.45
N ARG A 12 -0.08 -2.59 6.43
CA ARG A 12 1.23 -1.96 6.20
C ARG A 12 2.22 -2.92 5.55
N GLU A 13 2.20 -4.19 5.94
CA GLU A 13 3.02 -5.24 5.33
C GLU A 13 2.64 -5.50 3.86
N ARG A 14 1.34 -5.42 3.52
CA ARG A 14 0.88 -5.48 2.14
C ARG A 14 1.39 -4.32 1.29
N ILE A 15 1.36 -3.09 1.82
CA ILE A 15 1.94 -1.92 1.14
C ILE A 15 3.43 -2.13 0.87
N ARG A 16 4.20 -2.61 1.87
CA ARG A 16 5.63 -2.90 1.73
C ARG A 16 5.89 -3.85 0.55
N LYS A 17 5.15 -4.97 0.48
CA LYS A 17 5.28 -5.94 -0.61
C LYS A 17 4.98 -5.34 -1.99
N PHE A 18 3.92 -4.53 -2.11
CA PHE A 18 3.61 -3.85 -3.36
C PHE A 18 4.73 -2.88 -3.79
N GLN A 19 5.30 -2.13 -2.85
CA GLN A 19 6.41 -1.23 -3.11
C GLN A 19 7.68 -1.99 -3.53
N GLU A 20 7.97 -3.15 -2.93
CA GLU A 20 9.08 -4.01 -3.31
C GLU A 20 8.92 -4.56 -4.73
N TRP A 21 7.71 -5.01 -5.10
CA TRP A 21 7.44 -5.45 -6.47
C TRP A 21 7.57 -4.31 -7.47
N LEU A 22 7.08 -3.10 -7.15
CA LEU A 22 7.27 -1.91 -7.99
C LEU A 22 8.76 -1.58 -8.17
N ALA A 23 9.55 -1.65 -7.09
CA ALA A 23 10.98 -1.42 -7.14
C ALA A 23 11.71 -2.46 -8.00
N GLN A 24 11.29 -3.72 -7.93
CA GLN A 24 11.81 -4.79 -8.78
C GLN A 24 11.44 -4.58 -10.25
N MET A 25 10.17 -4.30 -10.54
CA MET A 25 9.69 -4.04 -11.91
C MET A 25 10.42 -2.87 -12.55
N ARG A 26 10.73 -1.82 -11.79
CA ARG A 26 11.51 -0.67 -12.27
C ARG A 26 12.90 -1.06 -12.79
N ARG A 27 13.46 -2.17 -12.30
CA ARG A 27 14.78 -2.68 -12.71
C ARG A 27 14.71 -3.69 -13.86
N THR A 28 13.60 -4.43 -13.97
CA THR A 28 13.51 -5.59 -14.88
C THR A 28 12.56 -5.41 -16.06
N ALA A 29 11.58 -4.51 -15.96
CA ALA A 29 10.62 -4.28 -17.04
C ALA A 29 11.22 -3.44 -18.16
N ARG A 30 10.75 -3.65 -19.38
CA ARG A 30 11.04 -2.76 -20.50
C ARG A 30 10.38 -1.40 -20.27
N PRO A 31 11.03 -0.27 -20.63
CA PRO A 31 10.47 1.06 -20.39
C PRO A 31 9.04 1.25 -20.92
N GLU A 32 8.76 0.72 -22.10
CA GLU A 32 7.45 0.79 -22.78
C GLU A 32 6.35 -0.02 -22.08
N GLU A 33 6.70 -1.04 -21.30
CA GLU A 33 5.74 -1.89 -20.57
C GLU A 33 5.58 -1.46 -19.11
N PHE A 34 6.60 -0.80 -18.55
CA PHE A 34 6.66 -0.50 -17.12
C PHE A 34 5.43 0.28 -16.64
N GLN A 35 4.98 1.29 -17.38
CA GLN A 35 3.82 2.09 -16.97
C GLN A 35 2.56 1.23 -16.86
N ALA A 36 2.30 0.37 -17.85
CA ALA A 36 1.13 -0.49 -17.85
C ALA A 36 1.17 -1.47 -16.66
N LEU A 37 2.32 -2.12 -16.45
CA LEU A 37 2.53 -3.08 -15.35
C LEU A 37 2.47 -2.44 -13.96
N ALA A 38 3.05 -1.25 -13.78
CA ALA A 38 3.15 -0.57 -12.50
C ALA A 38 1.86 0.16 -12.08
N SER A 39 1.01 0.54 -13.05
CA SER A 39 -0.16 1.38 -12.80
C SER A 39 -1.14 0.78 -11.77
N GLY A 40 -1.43 -0.51 -11.87
CA GLY A 40 -2.32 -1.21 -10.93
C GLY A 40 -1.76 -1.26 -9.51
N TYR A 41 -0.47 -1.58 -9.36
CA TYR A 41 0.19 -1.58 -8.05
C TYR A 41 0.23 -0.19 -7.42
N ARG A 42 0.48 0.87 -8.21
CA ARG A 42 0.44 2.25 -7.73
C ARG A 42 -0.94 2.59 -7.16
N LEU A 43 -2.01 2.30 -7.91
CA LEU A 43 -3.38 2.59 -7.48
C LEU A 43 -3.75 1.82 -6.20
N GLU A 44 -3.37 0.55 -6.09
CA GLU A 44 -3.62 -0.22 -4.86
C GLU A 44 -2.83 0.32 -3.66
N VAL A 45 -1.57 0.73 -3.85
CA VAL A 45 -0.78 1.36 -2.78
C VAL A 45 -1.43 2.65 -2.31
N GLU A 46 -1.84 3.52 -3.23
CA GLU A 46 -2.52 4.79 -2.90
C GLU A 46 -3.83 4.55 -2.14
N ARG A 47 -4.66 3.62 -2.62
CA ARG A 47 -5.94 3.25 -1.98
C ARG A 47 -5.73 2.71 -0.56
N VAL A 48 -4.80 1.77 -0.39
CA VAL A 48 -4.55 1.13 0.91
C VAL A 48 -3.86 2.08 1.88
N GLN A 49 -2.97 2.96 1.40
CA GLN A 49 -2.35 4.00 2.21
C GLN A 49 -3.39 4.98 2.76
N ALA A 50 -4.41 5.32 1.98
CA ALA A 50 -5.52 6.15 2.47
C ALA A 50 -6.23 5.49 3.66
N GLU A 51 -6.54 4.19 3.58
CA GLU A 51 -7.17 3.46 4.69
C GLU A 51 -6.28 3.39 5.95
N VAL A 52 -4.95 3.28 5.78
CA VAL A 52 -3.98 3.34 6.88
C VAL A 52 -4.03 4.70 7.56
N MET A 53 -4.04 5.79 6.79
CA MET A 53 -4.09 7.14 7.35
C MET A 53 -5.42 7.41 8.04
N GLU A 54 -6.54 6.96 7.48
CA GLU A 54 -7.85 7.03 8.12
C GLU A 54 -7.86 6.29 9.47
N TYR A 55 -7.23 5.11 9.56
CA TYR A 55 -7.12 4.38 10.81
C TYR A 55 -6.28 5.12 11.85
N LEU A 56 -5.09 5.59 11.47
CA LEU A 56 -4.15 6.25 12.38
C LEU A 56 -4.67 7.59 12.93
N LEU A 57 -5.61 8.22 12.23
CA LEU A 57 -6.27 9.46 12.65
C LEU A 57 -7.55 9.22 13.44
N ARG A 58 -7.94 7.96 13.71
CA ARG A 58 -9.08 7.70 14.58
C ARG A 58 -8.79 8.18 15.99
N PRO A 59 -9.77 8.79 16.67
CA PRO A 59 -9.63 9.12 18.08
C PRO A 59 -9.25 7.86 18.86
N VAL A 60 -8.20 7.97 19.69
CA VAL A 60 -7.91 6.93 20.68
C VAL A 60 -9.13 6.88 21.61
N ALA A 61 -9.75 5.71 21.74
CA ALA A 61 -10.85 5.55 22.70
C ALA A 61 -10.34 6.01 24.07
N ALA A 62 -11.02 7.00 24.68
CA ALA A 62 -10.67 7.45 26.02
C ALA A 62 -10.73 6.24 26.97
N ALA A 63 -9.65 6.04 27.73
CA ALA A 63 -9.50 4.96 28.70
C ALA A 63 -10.52 5.09 29.85
#